data_AF-A0A5D4S5W6-F1
#
_entry.id   AF-A0A5D4S5W6-F1
#
_cell.length_a   1.000
_cell.length_b   1.000
_cell.length_c   1.000
_cell.angle_alpha   90.00
_cell.angle_beta   90.00
_cell.angle_gamma   90.00
#
_symmetry.space_group_name_H-M   'P 1'
#
loop_
_entity.id
_entity.type
_entity.pdbx_description
1 polymer ?
#
loop_
_entity_poly.entity_id
_entity_poly.type
_entity_poly.pdbx_seq_one_letter_code
_entity_poly.pdbx_strand_id
1 'polypeptide(L)'
;MERLKNEKGNTTLFMISFFGIFALMFMMIANFANVLIEKQHASNNAEQASLVASGVILEALDTAITEYDEEVVRRLLENPDLDLEKLRKKVDDEIKALPEDYKKYEKNHIAINNILKQELPGNGLLQEKVLAELNNAESLIPFEVGSNISGNNGKVEETTIFLNNKNRIEVETSTRYKAVKFDEYFSENQRYIKQKGQGPSFDFAEAMSWSLNLSPF
;
A
#
# COMPACT_ATOMS: atom_id res chain seq x y z
N MET A 1 57.91 -53.39 -10.19
CA MET A 1 56.46 -53.13 -9.95
C MET A 1 56.34 -52.23 -8.73
N GLU A 2 55.21 -51.51 -8.63
CA GLU A 2 54.81 -50.56 -7.57
C GLU A 2 55.33 -49.11 -7.65
N ARG A 3 54.70 -48.33 -8.54
CA ARG A 3 54.52 -46.86 -8.42
C ARG A 3 53.03 -46.47 -8.56
N LEU A 4 52.12 -47.31 -8.05
CA LEU A 4 50.67 -47.07 -8.08
C LEU A 4 50.09 -46.85 -6.67
N LYS A 5 50.80 -46.08 -5.82
CA LYS A 5 50.36 -45.75 -4.45
C LYS A 5 50.51 -44.25 -4.19
N ASN A 6 49.90 -43.39 -5.01
CA ASN A 6 49.68 -41.99 -4.59
C ASN A 6 48.54 -41.24 -5.31
N GLU A 7 47.60 -41.92 -5.97
CA GLU A 7 46.47 -41.21 -6.61
C GLU A 7 45.34 -40.90 -5.61
N LYS A 8 45.21 -41.70 -4.54
CA LYS A 8 44.15 -41.50 -3.52
C LYS A 8 44.29 -40.17 -2.76
N GLY A 9 45.50 -39.71 -2.46
CA GLY A 9 45.73 -38.43 -1.76
C GLY A 9 45.34 -37.22 -2.60
N ASN A 10 45.61 -37.25 -3.90
CA ASN A 10 45.21 -36.20 -4.85
C ASN A 10 43.68 -36.16 -4.99
N THR A 11 43.04 -37.33 -5.12
CA THR A 11 41.57 -37.41 -5.20
C THR A 11 40.89 -36.96 -3.91
N THR A 12 41.44 -37.27 -2.73
CA THR A 12 40.88 -36.80 -1.46
C THR A 12 41.00 -35.28 -1.29
N LEU A 13 42.15 -34.67 -1.62
CA LEU A 13 42.33 -33.22 -1.61
C LEU A 13 41.39 -32.51 -2.60
N PHE A 14 41.22 -33.10 -3.78
CA PHE A 14 40.27 -32.63 -4.79
C PHE A 14 38.82 -32.70 -4.31
N MET A 15 38.41 -33.81 -3.67
CA MET A 15 37.07 -33.92 -3.08
C MET A 15 36.84 -32.90 -1.96
N ILE A 16 37.79 -32.71 -1.04
CA ILE A 16 37.69 -31.71 0.04
C ILE A 16 37.56 -30.29 -0.55
N SER A 17 38.35 -29.98 -1.58
CA SER A 17 38.29 -28.70 -2.28
C SER A 17 36.92 -28.49 -2.92
N PHE A 18 36.36 -29.52 -3.55
CA PHE A 18 35.00 -29.47 -4.09
C PHE A 18 33.94 -29.28 -3.01
N PHE A 19 34.03 -30.00 -1.88
CA PHE A 19 33.12 -29.78 -0.75
C PHE A 19 33.21 -28.35 -0.22
N GLY A 20 34.41 -27.76 -0.19
CA GLY A 20 34.61 -26.35 0.14
C GLY A 20 33.89 -25.40 -0.82
N ILE A 21 34.03 -25.63 -2.13
CA ILE A 21 33.32 -24.84 -3.15
C ILE A 21 31.80 -25.00 -3.00
N PHE A 22 31.29 -26.22 -2.80
CA PHE A 22 29.88 -26.46 -2.58
C PHE A 22 29.37 -25.75 -1.32
N ALA A 23 30.11 -25.80 -0.21
CA ALA A 23 29.75 -25.09 1.01
C ALA A 23 29.66 -23.57 0.79
N LEU A 24 30.61 -22.99 0.04
CA LEU A 24 30.56 -21.57 -0.35
C LEU A 24 29.35 -21.25 -1.23
N MET A 25 29.05 -22.10 -2.22
CA MET A 25 27.87 -21.94 -3.07
C MET A 25 26.57 -22.02 -2.25
N PHE A 26 26.46 -22.97 -1.32
CA PHE A 26 25.30 -23.07 -0.42
C PHE A 26 25.14 -21.82 0.45
N MET A 27 26.22 -21.28 1.01
CA MET A 27 26.16 -20.01 1.75
C MET A 27 25.69 -18.85 0.88
N MET A 28 26.16 -18.76 -0.37
CA MET A 28 25.71 -17.73 -1.31
C MET A 28 24.22 -17.87 -1.61
N ILE A 29 23.75 -19.09 -1.89
CA ILE A 29 22.34 -19.38 -2.15
C ILE A 29 21.47 -19.02 -0.94
N ALA A 30 21.90 -19.37 0.28
CA ALA A 30 21.17 -19.05 1.50
C ALA A 30 21.04 -17.53 1.72
N ASN A 31 22.12 -16.77 1.46
CA ASN A 31 22.06 -15.31 1.54
C ASN A 31 21.08 -14.71 0.52
N PHE A 32 21.08 -15.19 -0.73
CA PHE A 32 20.12 -14.74 -1.73
C PHE A 32 18.67 -15.09 -1.37
N ALA A 33 18.44 -16.29 -0.84
CA ALA A 33 17.11 -16.68 -0.37
C ALA A 33 16.60 -15.71 0.71
N ASN A 34 17.45 -15.35 1.68
CA ASN A 34 17.07 -14.38 2.70
C ASN A 34 16.78 -12.99 2.11
N VAL A 35 17.56 -12.50 1.14
CA VAL A 35 17.28 -11.21 0.48
C VAL A 35 15.91 -11.23 -0.19
N LEU A 36 15.55 -12.34 -0.85
CA LEU A 36 14.25 -12.49 -1.50
C LEU A 36 13.10 -12.54 -0.50
N ILE A 37 13.29 -13.20 0.64
CA ILE A 37 12.32 -13.24 1.73
C ILE A 37 12.08 -11.82 2.27
N GLU A 38 13.15 -11.09 2.60
CA GLU A 38 13.02 -9.71 3.10
C GLU A 38 12.41 -8.76 2.07
N LYS A 39 12.74 -8.95 0.78
CA LYS A 39 12.08 -8.21 -0.30
C LYS A 39 10.58 -8.49 -0.34
N GLN A 40 10.16 -9.74 -0.18
CA GLN A 40 8.74 -10.09 -0.15
C GLN A 40 8.04 -9.50 1.07
N HIS A 41 8.68 -9.51 2.24
CA HIS A 41 8.14 -8.87 3.44
C HIS A 41 7.98 -7.36 3.25
N ALA A 42 8.99 -6.67 2.71
CA ALA A 42 8.91 -5.25 2.39
C ALA A 42 7.78 -4.95 1.40
N SER A 43 7.60 -5.79 0.36
CA SER A 43 6.53 -5.65 -0.62
C SER A 43 5.14 -5.81 0.02
N ASN A 44 4.95 -6.87 0.81
CA ASN A 44 3.69 -7.13 1.49
C ASN A 44 3.36 -6.03 2.50
N ASN A 45 4.37 -5.47 3.17
CA ASN A 45 4.19 -4.38 4.12
C ASN A 45 3.76 -3.09 3.41
N ALA A 46 4.46 -2.73 2.31
CA ALA A 46 4.08 -1.58 1.50
C ALA A 46 2.65 -1.72 0.93
N GLU A 47 2.27 -2.92 0.47
CA GLU A 47 0.92 -3.20 -0.03
C GLU A 47 -0.14 -3.05 1.06
N GLN A 48 0.07 -3.66 2.24
CA GLN A 48 -0.83 -3.49 3.38
C GLN A 48 -0.96 -2.03 3.81
N ALA A 49 0.17 -1.31 3.90
CA ALA A 49 0.19 0.10 4.22
C ALA A 49 -0.62 0.93 3.20
N SER A 50 -0.49 0.63 1.90
CA SER A 50 -1.28 1.31 0.86
C SER A 50 -2.78 1.02 0.98
N LEU A 51 -3.16 -0.21 1.37
CA LEU A 51 -4.56 -0.57 1.63
C LEU A 51 -5.10 0.13 2.89
N VAL A 52 -4.29 0.27 3.94
CA VAL A 52 -4.65 1.03 5.16
C VAL A 52 -4.90 2.50 4.81
N ALA A 53 -3.99 3.13 4.07
CA ALA A 53 -4.16 4.51 3.63
C ALA A 53 -5.43 4.69 2.77
N SER A 54 -5.68 3.75 1.84
CA SER A 54 -6.91 3.75 1.04
C SER A 54 -8.16 3.55 1.89
N GLY A 55 -8.09 2.75 2.96
CA GLY A 55 -9.18 2.57 3.91
C GLY A 55 -9.54 3.87 4.62
N VAL A 56 -8.54 4.59 5.13
CA VAL A 56 -8.73 5.90 5.78
C VAL A 56 -9.40 6.91 4.85
N ILE A 57 -8.97 6.97 3.57
CA ILE A 57 -9.63 7.81 2.57
C ILE A 57 -11.07 7.35 2.34
N LEU A 58 -11.32 6.06 2.14
CA LEU A 58 -12.65 5.54 1.86
C LEU A 58 -13.65 5.83 3.00
N GLU A 59 -13.20 5.71 4.25
CA GLU A 59 -14.00 6.06 5.44
C GLU A 59 -14.31 7.56 5.50
N ALA A 60 -13.34 8.42 5.16
CA ALA A 60 -13.55 9.86 5.08
C ALA A 60 -14.56 10.24 3.99
N LEU A 61 -14.51 9.60 2.82
CA LEU A 61 -15.49 9.80 1.76
C LEU A 61 -16.90 9.35 2.17
N ASP A 62 -17.00 8.22 2.87
CA ASP A 62 -18.26 7.71 3.41
C ASP A 62 -18.88 8.69 4.44
N THR A 63 -18.03 9.27 5.28
CA THR A 63 -18.39 10.31 6.25
C THR A 63 -18.90 11.56 5.53
N ALA A 64 -18.17 12.04 4.52
CA ALA A 64 -18.57 13.21 3.72
C ALA A 64 -19.93 13.02 3.03
N ILE A 65 -20.20 11.83 2.48
CA ILE A 65 -21.50 11.48 1.90
C ILE A 65 -22.61 11.55 2.95
N THR A 66 -22.33 11.04 4.16
CA THR A 66 -23.30 11.06 5.27
C THR A 66 -23.61 12.50 5.70
N GLU A 67 -22.60 13.33 5.89
CA GLU A 67 -22.80 14.74 6.25
C GLU A 67 -23.54 15.52 5.16
N TYR A 68 -23.24 15.25 3.89
CA TYR A 68 -23.96 15.85 2.76
C TYR A 68 -25.43 15.46 2.78
N ASP A 69 -25.76 14.19 3.01
CA ASP A 69 -27.14 13.72 3.05
C ASP A 69 -27.93 14.30 4.22
N GLU A 70 -27.30 14.51 5.38
CA GLU A 70 -27.90 15.20 6.52
C GLU A 70 -28.22 16.67 6.20
N GLU A 71 -27.30 17.35 5.51
CA GLU A 71 -27.48 18.72 5.03
C GLU A 71 -28.63 18.81 4.01
N VAL A 72 -28.71 17.85 3.08
CA VAL A 72 -29.81 17.74 2.11
C VAL A 72 -31.15 17.60 2.84
N VAL A 73 -31.25 16.75 3.86
CA VAL A 73 -32.47 16.61 4.66
C VAL A 73 -32.85 17.93 5.32
N ARG A 74 -31.89 18.63 5.93
CA ARG A 74 -32.15 19.93 6.58
C ARG A 74 -32.70 20.95 5.58
N ARG A 75 -32.09 21.06 4.39
CA ARG A 75 -32.54 21.99 3.35
C ARG A 75 -33.91 21.64 2.79
N LEU A 76 -34.23 20.36 2.62
CA LEU A 76 -35.56 19.92 2.18
C LEU A 76 -36.64 20.20 3.22
N LEU A 77 -36.31 20.16 4.53
CA LEU A 77 -37.25 20.55 5.58
C LEU A 77 -37.52 22.06 5.58
N GLU A 78 -36.51 22.88 5.27
CA GLU A 78 -36.64 24.33 5.15
C GLU A 78 -37.35 24.76 3.85
N ASN A 79 -37.10 24.04 2.76
CA ASN A 79 -37.70 24.27 1.45
C ASN A 79 -37.96 22.94 0.71
N PRO A 80 -39.18 22.38 0.83
CA PRO A 80 -39.53 21.09 0.23
C PRO A 80 -39.52 21.05 -1.31
N ASP A 81 -39.55 22.21 -1.96
CA ASP A 81 -39.55 22.31 -3.43
C ASP A 81 -38.13 22.22 -4.03
N LEU A 82 -37.09 22.09 -3.19
CA LEU A 82 -35.73 21.86 -3.65
C LEU A 82 -35.58 20.47 -4.28
N ASP A 83 -35.05 20.41 -5.49
CA ASP A 83 -34.68 19.16 -6.15
C ASP A 83 -33.29 18.71 -5.68
N LEU A 84 -33.23 18.14 -4.47
CA LEU A 84 -32.01 17.59 -3.88
C LEU A 84 -32.20 16.09 -3.61
N GLU A 85 -31.28 15.28 -4.11
CA GLU A 85 -31.26 13.84 -3.84
C GLU A 85 -30.10 13.46 -2.92
N LYS A 86 -30.36 12.47 -2.06
CA LYS A 86 -29.36 11.84 -1.20
C LYS A 86 -28.37 11.02 -2.02
N LEU A 87 -27.08 11.24 -1.79
CA LEU A 87 -26.00 10.49 -2.42
C LEU A 87 -25.93 9.05 -1.92
N ARG A 88 -26.25 8.77 -0.65
CA ARG A 88 -26.21 7.40 -0.11
C ARG A 88 -27.10 6.46 -0.93
N LYS A 89 -28.27 6.94 -1.35
CA LYS A 89 -29.18 6.17 -2.20
C LYS A 89 -28.56 5.85 -3.55
N LYS A 90 -27.91 6.84 -4.20
CA LYS A 90 -27.19 6.63 -5.47
C LYS A 90 -26.05 5.62 -5.31
N VAL A 91 -25.31 5.69 -4.20
CA VAL A 91 -24.25 4.72 -3.88
C VAL A 91 -24.82 3.32 -3.69
N ASP A 92 -25.91 3.16 -2.94
CA ASP A 92 -26.55 1.85 -2.72
C ASP A 92 -27.08 1.24 -4.01
N ASP A 93 -27.62 2.07 -4.90
CA ASP A 93 -28.13 1.62 -6.20
C ASP A 93 -27.00 1.24 -7.15
N GLU A 94 -25.88 1.97 -7.13
CA GLU A 94 -24.65 1.61 -7.84
C GLU A 94 -24.07 0.29 -7.32
N ILE A 95 -24.04 0.06 -5.99
CA ILE A 95 -23.59 -1.21 -5.38
C ILE A 95 -24.43 -2.39 -5.88
N LYS A 96 -25.76 -2.22 -6.01
CA LYS A 96 -26.66 -3.27 -6.53
C LYS A 96 -26.47 -3.53 -8.02
N ALA A 97 -26.05 -2.51 -8.78
CA ALA A 97 -25.78 -2.64 -10.21
C ALA A 97 -24.45 -3.37 -10.50
N LEU A 98 -23.52 -3.41 -9.53
CA LEU A 98 -22.23 -4.06 -9.69
C LEU A 98 -22.32 -5.61 -9.65
N PRO A 99 -21.51 -6.32 -10.48
CA PRO A 99 -21.47 -7.77 -10.51
C PRO A 99 -21.29 -8.44 -9.14
N GLU A 100 -21.95 -9.57 -8.92
CA GLU A 100 -21.88 -10.30 -7.64
C GLU A 100 -20.51 -10.89 -7.30
N ASP A 101 -19.63 -11.03 -8.29
CA ASP A 101 -18.28 -11.55 -8.08
C ASP A 101 -17.41 -10.60 -7.23
N TYR A 102 -17.74 -9.30 -7.24
CA TYR A 102 -17.04 -8.31 -6.42
C TYR A 102 -17.32 -8.48 -4.93
N LYS A 103 -16.27 -8.35 -4.12
CA LYS A 103 -16.44 -8.32 -2.67
C LYS A 103 -17.14 -7.04 -2.23
N LYS A 104 -17.80 -7.08 -1.08
CA LYS A 104 -18.53 -5.93 -0.53
C LYS A 104 -17.67 -4.66 -0.47
N TYR A 105 -16.42 -4.76 -0.02
CA TYR A 105 -15.52 -3.61 0.07
C TYR A 105 -15.17 -3.04 -1.32
N GLU A 106 -15.00 -3.89 -2.33
CA GLU A 106 -14.73 -3.47 -3.72
C GLU A 106 -15.95 -2.77 -4.31
N LYS A 107 -17.14 -3.34 -4.12
CA LYS A 107 -18.39 -2.71 -4.54
C LYS A 107 -18.55 -1.33 -3.92
N ASN A 108 -18.29 -1.21 -2.62
CA ASN A 108 -18.38 0.07 -1.91
C ASN A 108 -17.38 1.10 -2.45
N HIS A 109 -16.11 0.70 -2.61
CA HIS A 109 -15.07 1.55 -3.18
C HIS A 109 -15.42 2.04 -4.58
N ILE A 110 -15.81 1.12 -5.47
CA ILE A 110 -16.18 1.44 -6.86
C ILE A 110 -17.39 2.38 -6.87
N ALA A 111 -18.42 2.09 -6.08
CA ALA A 111 -19.65 2.88 -6.05
C ALA A 111 -19.40 4.30 -5.55
N ILE A 112 -18.72 4.46 -4.41
CA ILE A 112 -18.36 5.78 -3.87
C ILE A 112 -17.54 6.56 -4.89
N ASN A 113 -16.52 5.94 -5.48
CA ASN A 113 -15.66 6.58 -6.47
C ASN A 113 -16.45 7.04 -7.71
N ASN A 114 -17.34 6.19 -8.24
CA ASN A 114 -18.18 6.51 -9.40
C ASN A 114 -19.15 7.65 -9.11
N ILE A 115 -19.88 7.57 -7.98
CA ILE A 115 -20.85 8.59 -7.60
C ILE A 115 -20.16 9.93 -7.34
N LEU A 116 -19.07 9.95 -6.58
CA LEU A 116 -18.34 11.19 -6.34
C LEU A 116 -17.77 11.78 -7.62
N LYS A 117 -17.22 10.96 -8.52
CA LYS A 117 -16.74 11.44 -9.83
C LYS A 117 -17.83 12.13 -10.65
N GLN A 118 -19.08 11.68 -10.55
CA GLN A 118 -20.21 12.24 -11.28
C GLN A 118 -20.82 13.47 -10.59
N GLU A 119 -20.90 13.45 -9.26
CA GLU A 119 -21.68 14.42 -8.48
C GLU A 119 -20.83 15.57 -7.94
N LEU A 120 -19.50 15.43 -7.86
CA LEU A 120 -18.61 16.50 -7.43
C LEU A 120 -18.60 17.71 -8.38
N PRO A 121 -18.52 17.56 -9.72
CA PRO A 121 -18.52 18.71 -10.62
C PRO A 121 -19.80 19.55 -10.49
N GLY A 122 -19.66 20.80 -10.09
CA GLY A 122 -20.79 21.74 -9.96
C GLY A 122 -21.54 21.67 -8.62
N ASN A 123 -21.19 20.75 -7.73
CA ASN A 123 -21.78 20.65 -6.38
C ASN A 123 -20.81 21.20 -5.32
N GLY A 124 -20.83 22.52 -5.12
CA GLY A 124 -19.92 23.19 -4.18
C GLY A 124 -20.07 22.73 -2.73
N LEU A 125 -21.29 22.36 -2.31
CA LEU A 125 -21.54 21.84 -0.97
C LEU A 125 -20.87 20.47 -0.77
N LEU A 126 -21.03 19.56 -1.73
CA LEU A 126 -20.38 18.25 -1.67
C LEU A 126 -18.86 18.38 -1.71
N GLN A 127 -18.33 19.26 -2.55
CA GLN A 127 -16.88 19.54 -2.62
C GLN A 127 -16.34 20.02 -1.27
N GLU A 128 -17.05 20.92 -0.58
CA GLU A 128 -16.66 21.40 0.74
C GLU A 128 -16.58 20.25 1.76
N LYS A 129 -17.61 19.39 1.80
CA LYS A 129 -17.67 18.23 2.70
C LYS A 129 -16.56 17.23 2.43
N VAL A 130 -16.37 16.86 1.17
CA VAL A 130 -15.33 15.90 0.79
C VAL A 130 -13.94 16.47 1.09
N LEU A 131 -13.68 17.74 0.78
CA LEU A 131 -12.38 18.36 1.06
C LEU A 131 -12.10 18.45 2.56
N ALA A 132 -13.10 18.78 3.38
CA ALA A 132 -12.95 18.80 4.84
C ALA A 132 -12.54 17.42 5.38
N GLU A 133 -13.24 16.37 4.96
CA GLU A 133 -12.95 14.99 5.40
C GLU A 133 -11.63 14.47 4.85
N LEU A 134 -11.26 14.81 3.61
CA LEU A 134 -9.94 14.45 3.06
C LEU A 134 -8.81 15.12 3.85
N ASN A 135 -8.94 16.39 4.23
CA ASN A 135 -7.92 17.06 5.05
C ASN A 135 -7.75 16.37 6.42
N ASN A 136 -8.86 15.94 7.04
CA ASN A 136 -8.81 15.16 8.27
C ASN A 136 -8.10 13.82 8.04
N ALA A 137 -8.47 13.11 6.98
CA ALA A 137 -7.87 11.84 6.60
C ALA A 137 -6.35 11.97 6.34
N GLU A 138 -5.92 13.01 5.63
CA GLU A 138 -4.50 13.31 5.37
C GLU A 138 -3.68 13.43 6.66
N SER A 139 -4.26 14.00 7.71
CA SER A 139 -3.62 14.11 9.02
C SER A 139 -3.52 12.78 9.78
N LEU A 140 -4.43 11.84 9.51
CA LEU A 140 -4.50 10.52 10.16
C LEU A 140 -3.64 9.47 9.46
N ILE A 141 -3.49 9.56 8.13
CA ILE A 141 -2.77 8.59 7.30
C ILE A 141 -1.37 8.27 7.83
N PRO A 142 -0.50 9.25 8.18
CA PRO A 142 0.84 8.94 8.69
C PRO A 142 0.82 8.05 9.95
N PHE A 143 -0.14 8.27 10.84
CA PHE A 143 -0.26 7.50 12.08
C PHE A 143 -0.72 6.07 11.80
N GLU A 144 -1.79 5.90 11.02
CA GLU A 144 -2.34 4.57 10.70
C GLU A 144 -1.37 3.73 9.86
N VAL A 145 -0.75 4.35 8.85
CA VAL A 145 0.27 3.70 8.02
C VAL A 145 1.53 3.40 8.82
N GLY A 146 2.01 4.35 9.63
CA GLY A 146 3.19 4.13 10.48
C GLY A 146 2.99 2.99 11.48
N SER A 147 1.79 2.89 12.08
CA SER A 147 1.39 1.78 12.94
C SER A 147 1.42 0.43 12.20
N ASN A 148 0.86 0.38 10.98
CA ASN A 148 0.87 -0.82 10.15
C ASN A 148 2.30 -1.24 9.75
N ILE A 149 3.14 -0.28 9.35
CA ILE A 149 4.52 -0.54 8.92
C ILE A 149 5.37 -1.03 10.10
N SER A 150 5.28 -0.36 11.25
CA SER A 150 6.00 -0.76 12.45
C SER A 150 5.56 -2.13 12.96
N GLY A 151 4.26 -2.45 12.89
CA GLY A 151 3.73 -3.75 13.26
C GLY A 151 4.24 -4.91 12.40
N ASN A 152 4.72 -4.59 11.18
CA ASN A 152 5.24 -5.54 10.20
C ASN A 152 6.77 -5.50 10.04
N ASN A 153 7.50 -4.96 11.02
CA ASN A 153 8.97 -4.80 11.00
C ASN A 153 9.51 -3.96 9.82
N GLY A 154 8.68 -3.07 9.26
CA GLY A 154 9.14 -2.07 8.31
C GLY A 154 9.78 -0.86 9.02
N LYS A 155 10.59 -0.13 8.28
CA LYS A 155 11.16 1.15 8.69
C LYS A 155 10.13 2.23 8.39
N VAL A 156 9.60 2.86 9.44
CA VAL A 156 8.67 3.98 9.28
C VAL A 156 9.43 5.19 8.74
N GLU A 157 10.62 5.46 9.26
CA GLU A 157 11.44 6.57 8.81
C GLU A 157 11.83 6.37 7.34
N GLU A 158 11.65 7.40 6.51
CA GLU A 158 11.77 7.34 5.03
C GLU A 158 10.56 6.75 4.30
N THR A 159 9.46 6.45 4.99
CA THR A 159 8.22 6.08 4.31
C THR A 159 7.60 7.29 3.63
N THR A 160 7.24 7.15 2.36
CA THR A 160 6.53 8.19 1.62
C THR A 160 5.16 7.69 1.17
N ILE A 161 4.18 8.59 1.17
CA ILE A 161 2.81 8.28 0.76
C ILE A 161 2.36 9.36 -0.21
N PHE A 162 1.96 8.97 -1.41
CA PHE A 162 1.49 9.92 -2.40
C PHE A 162 0.43 9.33 -3.32
N LEU A 163 -0.37 10.20 -3.94
CA LEU A 163 -1.29 9.82 -5.01
C LEU A 163 -0.50 9.77 -6.33
N ASN A 164 -0.43 8.60 -6.96
CA ASN A 164 0.29 8.45 -8.22
C ASN A 164 -0.53 8.93 -9.43
N ASN A 165 0.06 8.88 -10.62
CA ASN A 165 -0.57 9.32 -11.88
C ASN A 165 -1.77 8.47 -12.34
N LYS A 166 -2.11 7.39 -11.62
CA LYS A 166 -3.31 6.56 -11.85
C LYS A 166 -4.33 6.74 -10.71
N ASN A 167 -4.20 7.82 -9.94
CA ASN A 167 -5.00 8.12 -8.76
C ASN A 167 -4.97 7.00 -7.71
N ARG A 168 -3.88 6.26 -7.60
CA ARG A 168 -3.71 5.22 -6.56
C ARG A 168 -2.80 5.75 -5.48
N ILE A 169 -3.14 5.46 -4.23
CA ILE A 169 -2.25 5.74 -3.11
C ILE A 169 -1.08 4.77 -3.21
N GLU A 170 0.11 5.32 -3.42
CA GLU A 170 1.37 4.59 -3.41
C GLU A 170 2.07 4.84 -2.08
N VAL A 171 2.46 3.76 -1.43
CA VAL A 171 3.31 3.78 -0.23
C VAL A 171 4.65 3.18 -0.59
N GLU A 172 5.72 3.94 -0.39
CA GLU A 172 7.09 3.45 -0.51
C GLU A 172 7.70 3.37 0.89
N THR A 173 8.14 2.17 1.28
CA THR A 173 8.77 1.91 2.59
C THR A 173 9.95 0.96 2.42
N SER A 174 10.68 0.68 3.50
CA SER A 174 11.84 -0.21 3.47
C SER A 174 11.86 -1.19 4.63
N THR A 175 12.44 -2.37 4.41
CA THR A 175 12.72 -3.36 5.47
C THR A 175 14.22 -3.57 5.57
N ARG A 176 14.71 -3.75 6.80
CA ARG A 176 16.12 -4.06 7.06
C ARG A 176 16.39 -5.55 6.81
N TYR A 177 17.25 -5.84 5.85
CA TYR A 177 17.85 -7.14 5.63
C TYR A 177 19.04 -7.40 6.56
N LYS A 178 19.18 -8.65 7.00
CA LYS A 178 20.32 -9.15 7.76
C LYS A 178 20.97 -10.34 7.06
N ALA A 179 22.27 -10.24 6.77
CA ALA A 179 23.01 -11.32 6.13
C ALA A 179 23.24 -12.49 7.11
N VAL A 180 23.25 -13.73 6.59
CA VAL A 180 23.48 -14.95 7.40
C VAL A 180 24.88 -14.95 8.02
N LYS A 181 25.86 -14.45 7.27
CA LYS A 181 27.27 -14.29 7.63
C LYS A 181 27.77 -12.99 7.01
N PHE A 182 28.76 -12.36 7.64
CA PHE A 182 29.39 -11.13 7.14
C PHE A 182 28.46 -9.91 7.09
N ASP A 183 27.41 -9.88 7.91
CA ASP A 183 26.49 -8.72 8.00
C ASP A 183 27.22 -7.41 8.32
N GLU A 184 28.29 -7.49 9.12
CA GLU A 184 29.19 -6.38 9.47
C GLU A 184 29.90 -5.71 8.28
N TYR A 185 30.01 -6.39 7.14
CA TYR A 185 30.66 -5.86 5.94
C TYR A 185 29.72 -5.01 5.08
N PHE A 186 28.41 -5.04 5.36
CA PHE A 186 27.44 -4.18 4.68
C PHE A 186 27.28 -2.86 5.43
N SER A 187 27.38 -1.75 4.71
CA SER A 187 27.01 -0.44 5.26
C SER A 187 25.52 -0.39 5.58
N GLU A 188 25.13 0.46 6.54
CA GLU A 188 23.74 0.56 7.01
C GLU A 188 22.75 0.81 5.85
N ASN A 189 23.08 1.68 4.90
CA ASN A 189 22.24 1.99 3.75
C ASN A 189 22.03 0.79 2.81
N GLN A 190 23.01 -0.12 2.72
CA GLN A 190 22.91 -1.33 1.89
C GLN A 190 22.04 -2.41 2.51
N ARG A 191 21.65 -2.24 3.78
CA ARG A 191 20.80 -3.19 4.51
C ARG A 191 19.33 -2.90 4.35
N TYR A 192 18.93 -1.79 3.71
CA TYR A 192 17.52 -1.46 3.52
C TYR A 192 17.04 -1.80 2.11
N ILE A 193 15.99 -2.62 2.03
CA ILE A 193 15.34 -2.99 0.78
C ILE A 193 14.07 -2.15 0.67
N LYS A 194 14.07 -1.18 -0.24
CA LYS A 194 12.90 -0.35 -0.56
C LYS A 194 11.91 -1.14 -1.42
N GLN A 195 10.63 -1.02 -1.12
CA GLN A 195 9.53 -1.58 -1.89
C GLN A 195 8.35 -0.59 -1.94
N LYS A 196 7.46 -0.81 -2.90
CA LYS A 196 6.31 0.04 -3.17
C LYS A 196 5.04 -0.80 -3.15
N GLY A 197 3.98 -0.28 -2.55
CA GLY A 197 2.64 -0.84 -2.57
C GLY A 197 1.67 0.16 -3.16
N GLN A 198 0.64 -0.33 -3.84
CA GLN A 198 -0.37 0.52 -4.49
C GLN A 198 -1.77 0.06 -4.11
N GLY A 199 -2.55 0.99 -3.57
CA GLY A 199 -3.96 0.78 -3.27
C GLY A 199 -4.86 0.80 -4.53
N PRO A 200 -6.19 0.69 -4.32
CA PRO A 200 -7.18 0.95 -5.37
C PRO A 200 -7.13 2.40 -5.87
N SER A 201 -7.72 2.65 -7.04
CA SER A 201 -7.76 3.99 -7.65
C SER A 201 -8.91 4.83 -7.12
N PHE A 202 -8.65 6.11 -6.90
CA PHE A 202 -9.59 7.15 -6.50
C PHE A 202 -9.79 8.14 -7.64
N ASP A 203 -10.49 7.71 -8.69
CA ASP A 203 -10.70 8.49 -9.91
C ASP A 203 -11.51 9.77 -9.69
N PHE A 204 -12.23 9.89 -8.58
CA PHE A 204 -12.86 11.15 -8.17
C PHE A 204 -11.82 12.27 -7.94
N ALA A 205 -10.56 11.93 -7.66
CA ALA A 205 -9.47 12.89 -7.42
C ALA A 205 -9.32 13.88 -8.58
N GLU A 206 -9.51 13.42 -9.82
CA GLU A 206 -9.46 14.25 -11.03
C GLU A 206 -10.56 15.32 -11.03
N ALA A 207 -11.75 15.00 -10.51
CA ALA A 207 -12.89 15.92 -10.49
C ALA A 207 -12.66 17.12 -9.56
N MET A 208 -11.76 17.00 -8.59
CA MET A 208 -11.42 18.07 -7.63
C MET A 208 -9.99 18.57 -7.75
N SER A 209 -9.19 18.05 -8.68
CA SER A 209 -7.74 18.28 -8.71
C SER A 209 -7.07 18.00 -7.36
N TRP A 210 -7.56 16.97 -6.64
CA TRP A 210 -7.01 16.56 -5.36
C TRP A 210 -5.69 15.82 -5.55
N SER A 211 -4.74 16.05 -4.64
CA SER A 211 -3.44 15.39 -4.63
C SER A 211 -3.01 15.08 -3.20
N LEU A 212 -2.53 13.86 -2.98
CA LEU A 212 -1.89 13.47 -1.72
C LEU A 212 -0.38 13.46 -1.91
N ASN A 213 0.35 14.16 -1.05
CA ASN A 213 1.81 14.08 -1.00
C ASN A 213 2.30 14.28 0.43
N LEU A 214 2.52 13.16 1.13
CA LEU A 214 3.05 13.12 2.47
C LEU A 214 4.54 12.80 2.36
N SER A 215 5.33 13.82 2.73
CA SER A 215 6.80 13.73 2.81
C SER A 215 7.22 12.64 3.79
N PRO A 216 8.48 12.17 3.73
CA PRO A 216 9.02 11.25 4.71
C PRO A 216 8.72 11.71 6.14
N PHE A 217 8.08 10.85 6.91
CA PHE A 217 7.77 11.07 8.32
C PHE A 217 8.45 10.01 9.20
#